data_AF-S4VGZ1-F1
#
_entry.id   AF-S4VGZ1-F1
#
_cell.length_a   1.000
_cell.length_b   1.000
_cell.length_c   1.000
_cell.angle_alpha   90.00
_cell.angle_beta   90.00
_cell.angle_gamma   90.00
#
_symmetry.space_group_name_H-M   'P 1'
#
loop_
_entity.id
_entity.type
_entity.pdbx_description
1 polymer ?
#
loop_
_entity_poly.entity_id
_entity_poly.type
_entity_poly.pdbx_seq_one_letter_code
_entity_poly.pdbx_strand_id
1 'polypeptide(L)'
;MISLSPPTICNSAADMIQLIKEFDAQGVAVRFIDDGISTDGDMGQMVVTILSAVAQAERRRILERTNEGRQEAKLKGIKFGRRRTVDRNVVLTLHQKGTGATEIAHQLSIARSTVYKILEDERAS
;
A
#
# COMPACT_ATOMS: atom_id res chain seq x y z
N MET A 1 -20.09 20.91 18.27
CA MET A 1 -20.80 19.64 18.01
C MET A 1 -20.88 19.46 16.51
N ILE A 2 -20.20 18.45 15.97
CA ILE A 2 -20.17 18.17 14.53
C ILE A 2 -20.96 16.89 14.29
N SER A 3 -21.98 16.98 13.43
CA SER A 3 -22.73 15.82 12.94
C SER A 3 -22.01 15.23 11.74
N LEU A 4 -21.56 13.98 11.83
CA LEU A 4 -20.85 13.30 10.76
C LEU A 4 -21.70 12.17 10.18
N SER A 5 -21.81 12.13 8.86
CA SER A 5 -22.26 10.94 8.14
C SER A 5 -21.03 10.17 7.65
N PRO A 6 -20.79 8.93 8.11
CA PRO A 6 -19.61 8.13 7.81
C PRO A 6 -19.18 8.01 6.34
N PRO A 7 -20.07 7.72 5.37
CA PRO A 7 -19.66 7.37 4.01
C PRO A 7 -19.20 8.57 3.16
N THR A 8 -19.48 9.80 3.58
CA THR A 8 -19.17 11.01 2.81
C THR A 8 -17.78 11.58 3.13
N ILE A 9 -17.24 11.27 4.30
CA ILE A 9 -16.05 11.95 4.86
C ILE A 9 -14.87 10.99 4.98
N CYS A 10 -15.11 9.69 5.12
CA CYS A 10 -14.07 8.69 5.37
C CYS A 10 -14.09 7.60 4.29
N ASN A 11 -12.93 7.32 3.70
CA ASN A 11 -12.78 6.24 2.71
C ASN A 11 -12.52 4.86 3.35
N SER A 12 -12.25 4.83 4.66
CA SER A 12 -12.07 3.60 5.42
C SER A 12 -12.48 3.77 6.88
N ALA A 13 -12.83 2.65 7.53
CA ALA A 13 -13.12 2.63 8.98
C ALA A 13 -11.92 3.09 9.81
N ALA A 14 -10.69 2.85 9.33
CA ALA A 14 -9.47 3.31 10.00
C ALA A 14 -9.35 4.84 9.99
N ASP A 15 -9.69 5.48 8.87
CA ASP A 15 -9.65 6.94 8.75
C ASP A 15 -10.69 7.59 9.68
N MET A 16 -11.88 6.99 9.76
CA MET A 16 -12.91 7.42 10.70
C MET A 16 -12.41 7.37 12.14
N ILE A 17 -11.81 6.26 12.57
CA ILE A 17 -11.28 6.11 13.94
C ILE A 17 -10.19 7.14 14.22
N GLN A 18 -9.32 7.38 13.25
CA GLN A 18 -8.26 8.37 13.38
C GLN A 18 -8.84 9.78 13.58
N LEU A 19 -9.85 10.16 12.78
CA LEU A 19 -10.56 11.43 12.93
C LEU A 19 -11.25 11.55 14.29
N ILE A 20 -11.92 10.49 14.76
CA ILE A 20 -12.55 10.49 16.08
C ILE A 20 -11.52 10.74 17.19
N LYS A 21 -10.36 10.07 17.13
CA LYS A 21 -9.27 10.28 18.10
C LYS A 21 -8.69 11.69 18.04
N GLU A 22 -8.58 12.26 16.85
CA GLU A 22 -8.09 13.62 16.66
C GLU A 22 -9.07 14.65 17.23
N PHE A 23 -10.37 14.47 17.02
CA PHE A 23 -11.41 15.31 17.61
C PHE A 23 -11.48 15.16 19.14
N ASP A 24 -11.35 13.94 19.66
CA ASP A 24 -11.28 13.68 21.11
C ASP A 24 -10.09 14.40 21.76
N ALA A 25 -8.91 14.34 21.14
CA ALA A 25 -7.72 15.07 21.60
C ALA A 25 -7.89 16.60 21.59
N GLN A 26 -8.79 17.12 20.76
CA GLN A 26 -9.15 18.54 20.69
C GLN A 26 -10.32 18.90 21.64
N GLY A 27 -10.84 17.94 22.41
CA GLY A 27 -12.01 18.13 23.28
C GLY A 27 -13.33 18.29 22.52
N VAL A 28 -13.37 17.85 21.26
CA VAL A 28 -14.55 17.95 20.39
C VAL A 28 -15.31 16.62 20.42
N ALA A 29 -16.50 16.63 21.01
CA ALA A 29 -17.40 15.50 20.97
C ALA A 29 -18.02 15.33 19.58
N VAL A 30 -17.91 14.11 19.04
CA VAL A 30 -18.55 13.64 17.80
C VAL A 30 -19.82 12.86 18.14
N ARG A 31 -20.90 13.16 17.43
CA ARG A 31 -22.16 12.41 17.52
C ARG A 31 -22.57 11.91 16.14
N PHE A 32 -22.79 10.62 16.03
CA PHE A 32 -23.39 9.98 14.87
C PHE A 32 -24.91 10.07 15.01
N ILE A 33 -25.55 10.82 14.10
CA ILE A 33 -27.00 11.05 14.16
C ILE A 33 -27.76 9.75 13.88
N ASP A 34 -27.30 8.98 12.88
CA ASP A 34 -28.00 7.79 12.42
C ASP A 34 -27.91 6.63 13.43
N ASP A 35 -26.77 6.49 14.09
CA ASP A 35 -26.50 5.38 15.02
C ASP A 35 -26.80 5.72 16.49
N GLY A 36 -27.12 6.99 16.79
CA GLY A 36 -27.30 7.48 18.17
C GLY A 36 -26.03 7.41 19.03
N ILE A 37 -24.87 7.16 18.42
CA ILE A 37 -23.60 7.01 19.12
C ILE A 37 -23.03 8.39 19.42
N SER A 38 -22.80 8.68 20.69
CA SER A 38 -22.12 9.88 21.16
C SER A 38 -20.77 9.49 21.74
N THR A 39 -19.71 10.18 21.33
CA THR A 39 -18.35 10.04 21.90
C THR A 39 -18.18 10.87 23.18
N ASP A 40 -19.29 11.26 23.80
CA ASP A 40 -19.33 12.11 24.99
C ASP A 40 -19.39 11.24 26.26
N GLY A 41 -18.56 11.58 27.26
CA GLY A 41 -18.43 10.83 28.51
C GLY A 41 -17.77 9.44 28.41
N ASP A 42 -17.63 8.78 29.56
CA ASP A 42 -16.91 7.49 29.70
C ASP A 42 -17.49 6.37 28.81
N MET A 43 -18.80 6.40 28.56
CA MET A 43 -19.48 5.43 27.69
C MET A 43 -19.08 5.61 26.22
N GLY A 44 -18.89 6.86 25.77
CA GLY A 44 -18.45 7.18 24.42
C GLY A 44 -17.05 6.64 24.12
N GLN A 45 -16.12 6.76 25.09
CA GLN A 45 -14.76 6.24 24.96
C GLN A 45 -14.73 4.71 24.83
N MET A 46 -15.60 4.00 25.56
CA MET A 46 -15.73 2.54 25.45
C MET A 46 -16.25 2.13 24.07
N VAL A 47 -17.29 2.80 23.55
CA VAL A 47 -17.86 2.51 22.24
C VAL A 47 -16.84 2.74 21.13
N VAL A 48 -16.11 3.85 21.16
CA VAL A 48 -15.03 4.14 20.19
C VAL A 48 -13.96 3.06 20.24
N THR A 49 -13.58 2.59 21.43
CA THR A 49 -12.56 1.53 21.59
C THR A 49 -13.02 0.20 21.00
N ILE A 50 -14.27 -0.20 21.24
CA ILE A 50 -14.85 -1.43 20.70
C ILE A 50 -14.94 -1.37 19.18
N LEU A 51 -15.50 -0.28 18.63
CA LEU A 51 -15.59 -0.08 17.18
C LEU A 51 -14.20 -0.05 16.54
N SER A 52 -13.23 0.55 17.22
CA SER A 52 -11.84 0.54 16.77
C SER A 52 -11.25 -0.86 16.69
N ALA A 53 -11.48 -1.68 17.73
CA ALA A 53 -11.00 -3.04 17.77
C ALA A 53 -11.64 -3.90 16.66
N VAL A 54 -12.94 -3.75 16.43
CA VAL A 54 -13.67 -4.46 15.36
C VAL A 54 -13.13 -4.07 13.99
N ALA A 55 -13.01 -2.78 13.70
CA ALA A 55 -12.47 -2.30 12.43
C ALA A 55 -11.03 -2.79 12.17
N GLN A 56 -10.19 -2.83 13.21
CA GLN A 56 -8.83 -3.37 13.11
C GLN A 56 -8.83 -4.87 12.85
N ALA A 57 -9.73 -5.63 13.49
CA ALA A 57 -9.87 -7.07 13.27
C ALA A 57 -10.31 -7.38 11.84
N GLU A 58 -11.29 -6.65 11.30
CA GLU A 58 -11.73 -6.80 9.91
C GLU A 58 -10.61 -6.49 8.92
N ARG A 59 -9.89 -5.37 9.12
CA ARG A 59 -8.74 -4.99 8.30
C ARG A 59 -7.67 -6.08 8.30
N ARG A 60 -7.36 -6.65 9.47
CA ARG A 60 -6.41 -7.75 9.61
C ARG A 60 -6.88 -8.99 8.84
N ARG A 61 -8.15 -9.35 8.96
CA ARG A 61 -8.75 -10.50 8.25
C ARG A 61 -8.67 -10.35 6.73
N ILE A 62 -8.88 -9.15 6.19
CA ILE A 62 -8.73 -8.87 4.75
C ILE A 62 -7.27 -9.06 4.32
N LEU A 63 -6.32 -8.56 5.11
CA LEU A 63 -4.89 -8.69 4.82
C LEU A 63 -4.42 -10.15 4.89
N GLU A 64 -4.90 -10.91 5.88
CA GLU A 64 -4.62 -12.35 6.02
C GLU A 64 -5.04 -13.10 4.76
N ARG A 65 -6.30 -12.96 4.34
CA ARG A 65 -6.81 -13.60 3.12
C ARG A 65 -6.06 -13.17 1.86
N THR A 66 -5.70 -11.90 1.75
CA THR A 66 -4.92 -11.39 0.61
C THR A 66 -3.52 -11.99 0.60
N ASN A 67 -2.89 -12.15 1.76
CA ASN A 67 -1.58 -12.74 1.89
C ASN A 67 -1.61 -14.25 1.60
N GLU A 68 -2.62 -14.97 2.07
CA GLU A 68 -2.86 -16.38 1.71
C GLU A 68 -2.94 -16.55 0.20
N GLY A 69 -3.82 -15.78 -0.46
CA GLY A 69 -3.94 -15.80 -1.93
C GLY A 69 -2.63 -15.41 -2.64
N ARG A 70 -1.87 -14.45 -2.09
CA ARG A 70 -0.55 -14.06 -2.62
C ARG A 70 0.45 -15.21 -2.52
N GLN A 71 0.47 -15.93 -1.39
CA GLN A 71 1.37 -17.08 -1.19
C GLN A 71 1.02 -18.21 -2.14
N GLU A 72 -0.26 -18.56 -2.29
CA GLU A 72 -0.69 -19.56 -3.27
C GLU A 72 -0.30 -19.18 -4.70
N ALA A 73 -0.52 -17.93 -5.09
CA ALA A 73 -0.11 -17.43 -6.40
C ALA A 73 1.41 -17.50 -6.58
N LYS A 74 2.19 -17.22 -5.54
CA LYS A 74 3.66 -17.37 -5.57
C LYS A 74 4.07 -18.83 -5.73
N LEU A 75 3.41 -19.77 -5.04
CA LEU A 75 3.63 -21.21 -5.19
C LEU A 75 3.27 -21.71 -6.60
N LYS A 76 2.20 -21.17 -7.19
CA LYS A 76 1.82 -21.41 -8.59
C LYS A 76 2.79 -20.77 -9.61
N GLY A 77 3.85 -20.10 -9.15
CA GLY A 77 4.87 -19.49 -10.01
C GLY A 77 4.46 -18.16 -10.64
N ILE A 78 3.39 -17.51 -10.15
CA ILE A 78 2.97 -16.20 -10.65
C ILE A 78 4.05 -15.17 -10.26
N LYS A 79 4.66 -14.56 -11.28
CA LYS A 79 5.66 -13.49 -11.09
C LYS A 79 4.97 -12.19 -10.71
N PHE A 80 5.18 -11.76 -9.47
CA PHE A 80 4.69 -10.49 -8.95
C PHE A 80 5.57 -9.31 -9.39
N GLY A 81 5.01 -8.10 -9.30
CA GLY A 81 5.71 -6.85 -9.58
C GLY A 81 5.61 -6.41 -11.04
N ARG A 82 6.31 -5.31 -11.35
CA ARG A 82 6.34 -4.75 -12.71
C ARG A 82 6.97 -5.75 -13.67
N ARG A 83 6.26 -6.07 -14.76
CA ARG A 83 6.83 -6.89 -15.84
C ARG A 83 8.08 -6.22 -16.39
N ARG A 84 9.13 -7.01 -16.61
CA ARG A 84 10.37 -6.52 -17.22
C ARG A 84 10.07 -6.09 -18.66
N THR A 85 10.35 -4.84 -18.98
CA THR A 85 10.11 -4.27 -20.33
C THR A 85 11.35 -4.33 -21.22
N VAL A 86 12.53 -4.49 -20.62
CA VAL A 86 13.82 -4.46 -21.33
C VAL A 86 14.34 -5.88 -21.51
N ASP A 87 14.75 -6.20 -22.74
CA ASP A 87 15.43 -7.45 -23.05
C ASP A 87 16.90 -7.36 -22.57
N ARG A 88 17.26 -8.20 -21.60
CA ARG A 88 18.61 -8.25 -21.02
C ARG A 88 19.62 -8.78 -22.04
N ASN A 89 19.22 -9.69 -22.91
CA ASN A 89 20.13 -10.31 -23.88
C ASN A 89 20.68 -9.27 -24.86
N VAL A 90 19.85 -8.32 -25.27
CA VAL A 90 20.28 -7.22 -26.16
C VAL A 90 21.29 -6.32 -25.45
N VAL A 91 21.05 -5.99 -24.17
CA VAL A 91 21.98 -5.19 -23.37
C VAL A 91 23.33 -5.92 -23.19
N LEU A 92 23.30 -7.21 -22.88
CA LEU A 92 24.50 -8.02 -22.65
C LEU A 92 25.31 -8.22 -23.93
N THR A 93 24.65 -8.51 -25.06
CA THR A 93 25.31 -8.67 -26.36
C THR A 93 25.95 -7.38 -26.84
N LEU A 94 25.30 -6.22 -26.66
CA LEU A 94 25.91 -4.93 -26.97
C LEU A 94 27.09 -4.62 -26.06
N HIS A 95 26.99 -4.94 -24.77
CA HIS A 95 28.10 -4.75 -23.85
C HIS A 95 29.31 -5.65 -24.18
N GLN A 96 29.07 -6.92 -24.54
CA GLN A 96 30.11 -7.86 -24.98
C GLN A 96 30.80 -7.41 -26.28
N LYS A 97 30.09 -6.70 -27.16
CA LYS A 97 30.66 -6.08 -28.37
C LYS A 97 31.52 -4.84 -28.07
N GLY A 98 31.62 -4.43 -26.81
CA GLY A 98 32.40 -3.26 -26.38
C GLY A 98 31.61 -1.94 -26.42
N THR A 99 30.30 -1.97 -26.69
CA THR A 99 29.47 -0.75 -26.67
C THR A 99 29.38 -0.19 -25.24
N GLY A 100 29.61 1.11 -25.10
CA GLY A 100 29.55 1.80 -23.80
C GLY A 100 28.13 1.89 -23.24
N ALA A 101 27.99 1.88 -21.91
CA ALA A 101 26.68 1.89 -21.23
C ALA A 101 25.79 3.10 -21.60
N THR A 102 26.39 4.26 -21.89
CA THR A 102 25.67 5.47 -22.35
C THR A 102 25.06 5.28 -23.72
N GLU A 103 25.77 4.60 -24.62
CA GLU A 103 25.34 4.39 -25.99
C GLU A 103 24.27 3.30 -26.07
N ILE A 104 24.39 2.23 -25.27
CA ILE A 104 23.34 1.22 -25.08
C ILE A 104 22.05 1.86 -24.55
N ALA A 105 22.18 2.75 -23.56
CA ALA A 105 21.05 3.47 -22.99
C ALA A 105 20.31 4.32 -24.05
N HIS A 106 21.06 5.00 -24.92
CA HIS A 106 20.49 5.79 -26.00
C HIS A 106 19.83 4.92 -27.08
N GLN A 107 20.50 3.85 -27.53
CA GLN A 107 19.98 2.93 -28.54
C GLN A 107 18.70 2.23 -28.12
N LEU A 108 18.59 1.85 -26.85
CA LEU A 108 17.42 1.15 -26.31
C LEU A 108 16.41 2.08 -25.64
N SER A 109 16.65 3.39 -25.64
CA SER A 109 15.79 4.39 -24.98
C SER A 109 15.51 4.06 -23.51
N ILE A 110 16.53 3.61 -22.79
CA ILE A 110 16.46 3.25 -21.36
C ILE A 110 17.39 4.14 -20.55
N ALA A 111 17.10 4.32 -19.26
CA ALA A 111 17.99 5.02 -18.36
C ALA A 111 19.33 4.28 -18.20
N ARG A 112 20.44 5.03 -18.11
CA ARG A 112 21.79 4.46 -17.85
C ARG A 112 21.81 3.59 -16.59
N SER A 113 21.06 3.97 -15.56
CA SER A 113 20.92 3.20 -14.32
C SER A 113 20.33 1.81 -14.55
N THR A 114 19.41 1.66 -15.52
CA THR A 114 18.84 0.35 -15.90
C THR A 114 19.89 -0.52 -16.58
N VAL A 115 20.77 0.05 -17.40
CA VAL A 115 21.87 -0.70 -18.04
C VAL A 115 22.83 -1.25 -16.99
N TYR A 116 23.31 -0.41 -16.06
CA TYR A 116 24.19 -0.87 -14.99
C TYR A 116 23.54 -1.91 -14.08
N LYS A 117 22.26 -1.74 -13.73
CA LYS A 117 21.51 -2.75 -12.96
C LYS A 117 21.43 -4.09 -13.66
N ILE A 118 21.25 -4.11 -14.98
CA ILE A 118 21.22 -5.37 -15.75
C ILE A 118 22.59 -6.03 -15.74
N LEU A 119 23.67 -5.26 -15.90
CA LEU A 119 25.05 -5.80 -15.85
C LEU A 119 25.44 -6.30 -14.45
N GLU A 120 24.96 -5.65 -13.40
CA GLU A 120 25.18 -6.07 -12.01
C GLU A 120 24.38 -7.33 -11.66
N ASP A 121 23.09 -7.38 -12.03
CA ASP A 121 22.24 -8.56 -11.86
C ASP A 121 22.83 -9.80 -12.54
N GLU A 122 23.45 -9.65 -13.72
CA GLU A 122 24.09 -10.75 -14.46
C GLU A 122 25.39 -11.21 -13.81
N ARG A 123 26.17 -10.30 -13.22
CA ARG A 123 27.39 -10.67 -12.47
C ARG A 123 27.08 -11.37 -11.15
N ALA A 124 25.91 -11.09 -10.57
CA ALA A 124 25.46 -11.67 -9.31
C ALA A 124 24.66 -12.97 -9.48
N SER A 125 24.25 -13.30 -10.72
CA SER A 125 23.57 -14.55 -11.08
C SER A 125 24.58 -15.63 -11.48
#